data_AF-A0A835I348-F1
#
_entry.id   AF-A0A835I348-F1
#
_cell.length_a   1.000
_cell.length_b   1.000
_cell.length_c   1.000
_cell.angle_alpha   90.00
_cell.angle_beta   90.00
_cell.angle_gamma   90.00
#
_symmetry.space_group_name_H-M   'P 1'
#
loop_
_entity.id
_entity.type
_entity.pdbx_description
1 polymer ?
#
loop_
_entity_poly.entity_id
_entity_poly.type
_entity_poly.pdbx_seq_one_letter_code
_entity_poly.pdbx_strand_id
1 'polypeptide(L)'
;MDKVSPLQLEEHKLQIQAQMLELEKQRFKWQRFSRKKDRELDKLRIENERMKLENELMTPFRGNGNRETLFNVVGRPLKFSDGSTFSFAAKDLIRGLLAKDPKTKIRIQKGSYRNQAASIL
;
A
#
# COMPACT_ATOMS: atom_id res chain seq x y z
N MET A 1 46.97 -5.10 50.21
CA MET A 1 46.37 -4.63 48.95
C MET A 1 47.42 -4.81 47.88
N ASP A 2 47.24 -5.81 47.02
CA ASP A 2 48.19 -6.07 45.93
C ASP A 2 48.15 -4.89 44.95
N LYS A 3 49.29 -4.24 44.76
CA LYS A 3 49.41 -3.10 43.85
C LYS A 3 49.31 -3.64 42.43
N VAL A 4 48.23 -3.31 41.72
CA VAL A 4 48.07 -3.58 40.29
C VAL A 4 49.28 -2.99 39.55
N SER A 5 49.96 -3.81 38.74
CA SER A 5 51.13 -3.35 38.03
C SER A 5 50.72 -2.37 36.91
N PRO A 6 51.52 -1.34 36.61
CA PRO A 6 51.22 -0.39 35.53
C PRO A 6 50.96 -1.07 34.17
N LEU A 7 51.60 -2.21 33.94
CA LEU A 7 51.44 -3.03 32.74
C LEU A 7 50.04 -3.65 32.66
N GLN A 8 49.50 -4.17 33.77
CA GLN A 8 48.14 -4.73 33.80
C GLN A 8 47.08 -3.65 33.55
N LEU A 9 47.30 -2.45 34.07
CA LEU A 9 46.39 -1.32 33.84
C LEU A 9 46.37 -0.93 32.35
N GLU A 10 47.54 -0.92 31.70
CA GLU A 10 47.65 -0.58 30.28
C GLU A 10 47.02 -1.66 29.39
N GLU A 11 47.21 -2.94 29.72
CA GLU A 11 46.55 -4.06 29.06
C GLU A 11 45.02 -3.95 29.14
N HIS A 12 44.47 -3.65 30.31
CA HIS A 12 43.03 -3.43 30.49
C HIS A 12 42.51 -2.24 29.67
N LYS A 13 43.26 -1.14 29.55
CA LYS A 13 42.86 0.00 28.71
C LYS A 13 42.81 -0.38 27.23
N LEU A 14 43.81 -1.12 26.74
CA LEU A 14 43.85 -1.59 25.36
C LEU A 14 42.70 -2.56 25.07
N GLN A 15 42.36 -3.44 26.02
CA GLN A 15 41.21 -4.34 25.94
C GLN A 15 39.90 -3.55 25.76
N ILE A 16 39.69 -2.52 26.59
CA ILE A 16 38.50 -1.66 26.54
C ILE A 16 38.43 -0.90 25.21
N GLN A 17 39.55 -0.35 24.75
CA GLN A 17 39.60 0.34 23.46
C GLN A 17 39.28 -0.60 22.29
N ALA A 18 39.80 -1.82 22.31
CA ALA A 18 39.51 -2.83 21.29
C ALA A 18 38.02 -3.21 21.27
N GLN A 19 37.40 -3.41 22.45
CA GLN A 19 35.96 -3.67 22.57
C GLN A 19 35.12 -2.50 22.06
N MET A 20 35.51 -1.26 22.40
CA MET A 20 34.81 -0.06 21.95
C MET A 20 34.82 0.05 20.43
N LEU A 21 35.98 -0.20 19.80
CA LEU A 21 36.13 -0.17 18.35
C LEU A 21 35.26 -1.24 17.68
N GLU A 22 35.18 -2.45 18.25
CA GLU A 22 34.31 -3.49 17.71
C GLU A 22 32.83 -3.11 17.82
N LEU A 23 32.40 -2.56 18.96
CA LEU A 23 31.05 -2.04 19.12
C LEU A 23 30.75 -0.92 18.13
N GLU A 24 31.71 -0.04 17.86
CA GLU A 24 31.55 1.03 16.87
C GLU A 24 31.36 0.49 15.45
N LYS A 25 32.10 -0.55 15.07
CA LYS A 25 31.88 -1.27 13.80
C LYS A 25 30.50 -1.89 13.71
N GLN A 26 30.02 -2.53 14.78
CA GLN A 26 28.67 -3.10 14.84
C GLN A 26 27.60 -2.01 14.72
N ARG A 27 27.76 -0.89 15.44
CA ARG A 27 26.86 0.27 15.33
C ARG A 27 26.83 0.86 13.92
N PHE A 28 27.97 0.93 13.24
CA PHE A 28 28.02 1.44 11.87
C PHE A 28 27.29 0.51 10.88
N LYS A 29 27.46 -0.81 11.03
CA LYS A 29 26.69 -1.80 10.26
C LYS A 29 25.19 -1.66 10.51
N TRP A 30 24.79 -1.56 11.77
CA TRP A 30 23.40 -1.35 12.16
C TRP A 30 22.83 -0.04 11.60
N GLN A 31 23.61 1.04 11.68
CA GLN A 31 23.19 2.34 11.17
C GLN A 31 22.98 2.31 9.66
N ARG A 32 23.84 1.63 8.89
CA ARG A 32 23.63 1.43 7.45
C ARG A 32 22.36 0.61 7.16
N PHE A 33 22.14 -0.47 7.90
CA PHE A 33 20.96 -1.30 7.74
C PHE A 33 19.68 -0.51 8.05
N SER A 34 19.64 0.17 9.19
CA SER A 34 18.52 1.03 9.61
C SER A 34 18.21 2.09 8.56
N ARG A 35 19.22 2.86 8.11
CA ARG A 35 19.03 3.89 7.07
C ARG A 35 18.42 3.33 5.78
N LYS A 36 18.76 2.10 5.40
CA LYS A 36 18.16 1.46 4.23
C LYS A 36 16.68 1.14 4.47
N LYS A 37 16.34 0.64 5.67
CA LYS A 37 14.96 0.35 6.06
C LYS A 37 14.09 1.60 6.21
N ASP A 38 14.65 2.67 6.76
CA ASP A 38 13.94 3.95 6.89
C ASP A 38 13.56 4.50 5.51
N ARG A 39 14.48 4.41 4.53
CA ARG A 39 14.19 4.80 3.13
C ARG A 39 13.12 3.93 2.46
N GLU A 40 13.12 2.62 2.73
CA GLU A 40 12.08 1.71 2.23
C GLU A 40 10.71 2.09 2.81
N LEU A 41 10.66 2.42 4.10
CA LEU A 41 9.45 2.86 4.79
C LEU A 41 8.91 4.17 4.20
N ASP A 42 9.78 5.17 3.97
CA ASP A 42 9.38 6.45 3.38
C ASP A 42 8.79 6.29 1.97
N LYS A 43 9.38 5.41 1.15
CA LYS A 43 8.84 5.08 -0.17
C LYS A 43 7.45 4.45 -0.06
N LEU A 44 7.27 3.50 0.85
CA LEU A 44 5.97 2.86 1.07
C LEU A 44 4.93 3.87 1.60
N ARG A 45 5.33 4.81 2.45
CA ARG A 45 4.44 5.87 2.95
C ARG A 45 3.94 6.77 1.82
N ILE A 46 4.85 7.24 0.96
CA ILE A 46 4.50 8.06 -0.21
C ILE A 46 3.60 7.28 -1.17
N GLU A 47 3.90 6.01 -1.43
CA GLU A 47 3.07 5.18 -2.31
C GLU A 47 1.68 4.93 -1.70
N ASN A 48 1.58 4.70 -0.38
CA ASN A 48 0.29 4.56 0.30
C ASN A 48 -0.54 5.85 0.21
N GLU A 49 0.10 7.02 0.41
CA GLU A 49 -0.53 8.32 0.21
C GLU A 49 -1.02 8.49 -1.24
N ARG A 50 -0.20 8.11 -2.23
CA ARG A 50 -0.57 8.13 -3.65
C ARG A 50 -1.78 7.25 -3.93
N MET A 51 -1.77 6.00 -3.46
CA MET A 51 -2.91 5.08 -3.62
C MET A 51 -4.16 5.58 -2.90
N LYS A 52 -4.02 6.26 -1.75
CA LYS A 52 -5.15 6.87 -1.05
C LYS A 52 -5.78 8.00 -1.87
N LEU A 53 -4.97 8.88 -2.46
CA LEU A 53 -5.43 9.93 -3.36
C LEU A 53 -6.08 9.34 -4.61
N GLU A 54 -5.49 8.29 -5.19
CA GLU A 54 -6.06 7.59 -6.34
C GLU A 54 -7.40 6.95 -5.98
N ASN A 55 -7.50 6.24 -4.85
CA ASN A 55 -8.76 5.67 -4.34
C ASN A 55 -9.81 6.75 -4.06
N GLU A 56 -9.40 7.90 -3.55
CA GLU A 56 -10.27 9.07 -3.34
C GLU A 56 -10.82 9.63 -4.65
N LEU A 57 -10.02 9.64 -5.72
CA LEU A 57 -10.43 10.11 -7.05
C LEU A 57 -11.19 9.05 -7.86
N MET A 58 -10.95 7.77 -7.58
CA MET A 58 -11.45 6.64 -8.36
C MET A 58 -12.79 6.10 -7.88
N THR A 59 -13.07 6.17 -6.58
CA THR A 59 -14.29 5.57 -6.02
C THR A 59 -15.43 6.59 -6.02
N PRO A 60 -16.45 6.43 -6.88
CA PRO A 60 -17.50 7.44 -7.07
C PRO A 60 -18.47 7.53 -5.87
N PHE A 61 -18.21 6.74 -4.83
CA PHE A 61 -19.06 6.62 -3.65
C PHE A 61 -18.35 6.94 -2.33
N ARG A 62 -17.07 7.34 -2.33
CA ARG A 62 -16.38 7.61 -1.06
C ARG A 62 -17.00 8.81 -0.33
N GLY A 63 -17.15 8.71 0.99
CA GLY A 63 -17.50 9.82 1.89
C GLY A 63 -16.49 9.93 3.04
N ASN A 64 -16.64 10.93 3.89
CA ASN A 64 -15.82 11.23 5.07
C ASN A 64 -15.98 10.21 6.23
N GLY A 65 -16.48 9.00 5.92
CA GLY A 65 -16.75 7.92 6.85
C GLY A 65 -17.67 6.86 6.25
N ASN A 66 -17.89 5.78 6.99
CA ASN A 66 -18.70 4.64 6.51
C ASN A 66 -20.15 5.04 6.21
N ARG A 67 -20.75 5.88 7.07
CA ARG A 67 -22.14 6.33 6.92
C ARG A 67 -22.35 7.15 5.64
N GLU A 68 -21.44 8.08 5.35
CA GLU A 68 -21.53 8.90 4.14
C GLU A 68 -21.19 8.08 2.88
N THR A 69 -20.23 7.15 2.96
CA THR A 69 -19.91 6.23 1.87
C THR A 69 -21.14 5.38 1.49
N LEU A 70 -21.83 4.80 2.48
CA LEU A 70 -23.07 4.05 2.25
C LEU A 70 -24.18 4.93 1.66
N PHE A 71 -24.34 6.17 2.16
CA PHE A 71 -25.29 7.12 1.57
C PHE A 71 -24.95 7.45 0.11
N ASN A 72 -23.68 7.61 -0.23
CA ASN A 72 -23.27 7.87 -1.62
C ASN A 72 -23.55 6.63 -2.50
N VAL A 73 -23.28 5.42 -2.00
CA VAL A 73 -23.63 4.15 -2.67
C VAL A 73 -25.12 4.04 -2.94
N VAL A 74 -26.00 4.41 -2.00
CA VAL A 74 -27.46 4.20 -2.11
C VAL A 74 -28.20 5.40 -2.71
N GLY A 75 -27.86 6.62 -2.30
CA GLY A 75 -28.63 7.85 -2.60
C GLY A 75 -28.06 8.79 -3.65
N ARG A 76 -26.73 8.86 -3.86
CA ARG A 76 -26.16 9.79 -4.87
C ARG A 76 -26.03 9.17 -6.28
N PRO A 77 -26.37 9.91 -7.36
CA PRO A 77 -26.07 9.45 -8.72
C PRO A 77 -24.55 9.31 -8.93
N LEU A 78 -24.13 8.30 -9.70
CA LEU A 78 -22.74 8.00 -9.98
C LEU A 78 -22.05 9.21 -10.64
N LYS A 79 -21.10 9.85 -9.96
CA LYS A 79 -20.32 10.96 -10.50
C LYS A 79 -18.86 10.55 -10.60
N PHE A 80 -18.30 10.64 -11.81
CA PHE A 80 -16.87 10.55 -12.02
C PHE A 80 -16.26 11.92 -11.79
N SER A 81 -15.09 11.99 -11.13
CA SER A 81 -14.35 13.25 -11.01
C SER A 81 -13.97 13.76 -12.41
N ASP A 82 -14.10 15.08 -12.64
CA ASP A 82 -13.85 15.74 -13.93
C ASP A 82 -12.39 15.62 -14.40
N GLY A 83 -11.47 15.24 -13.50
CA GLY A 83 -10.06 14.94 -13.80
C GLY A 83 -9.76 13.50 -14.22
N SER A 84 -10.78 12.63 -14.31
CA SER A 84 -10.57 11.21 -14.62
C SER A 84 -10.34 10.98 -16.13
N THR A 85 -9.19 10.38 -16.47
CA THR A 85 -8.71 10.07 -17.83
C THR A 85 -9.50 8.97 -18.56
N PHE A 86 -10.59 8.46 -17.98
CA PHE A 86 -11.40 7.41 -18.61
C PHE A 86 -12.06 7.91 -19.90
N SER A 87 -12.05 7.06 -20.91
CA SER A 87 -12.82 7.29 -22.14
C SER A 87 -14.31 7.38 -21.81
N PHE A 88 -15.05 8.13 -22.63
CA PHE A 88 -16.50 8.28 -22.48
C PHE A 88 -17.21 6.92 -22.42
N ALA A 89 -16.80 5.98 -23.28
CA ALA A 89 -17.33 4.62 -23.31
C ALA A 89 -17.08 3.85 -22.00
N ALA A 90 -15.91 4.00 -21.38
CA ALA A 90 -15.61 3.39 -20.09
C ALA A 90 -16.50 3.97 -18.97
N LYS A 91 -16.68 5.30 -18.95
CA LYS A 91 -17.57 5.96 -17.98
C LYS A 91 -19.02 5.48 -18.14
N ASP A 92 -19.52 5.35 -19.36
CA ASP A 92 -20.88 4.87 -19.63
C ASP A 92 -21.09 3.39 -19.27
N LEU A 93 -20.11 2.53 -19.57
CA LEU A 93 -20.16 1.12 -19.16
C LEU A 93 -20.22 1.01 -17.63
N ILE A 94 -19.39 1.77 -16.92
CA ILE A 94 -19.38 1.76 -15.45
C ILE A 94 -20.72 2.27 -14.89
N ARG A 95 -21.36 3.30 -15.50
CA ARG A 95 -22.72 3.74 -15.14
C ARG A 95 -23.74 2.61 -15.28
N GLY A 96 -23.72 1.90 -16.40
CA GLY A 96 -24.64 0.79 -16.66
C GLY A 96 -24.44 -0.40 -15.74
N LEU A 97 -23.19 -0.72 -15.37
CA LEU A 97 -22.88 -1.82 -14.44
C LEU A 97 -23.21 -1.51 -12.98
N LEU A 98 -23.00 -0.25 -12.58
CA LEU A 98 -23.26 0.24 -11.22
C LEU A 98 -24.63 0.92 -11.06
N ALA A 99 -25.52 0.75 -12.05
CA ALA A 99 -26.87 1.30 -11.99
C ALA A 99 -27.63 0.73 -10.78
N LYS A 100 -28.31 1.63 -10.05
CA LYS A 100 -28.99 1.29 -8.79
C LYS A 100 -30.34 0.63 -9.00
N ASP A 101 -31.00 0.92 -10.12
CA ASP A 101 -32.24 0.25 -10.51
C ASP A 101 -31.89 -1.10 -11.18
N PRO A 102 -32.37 -2.24 -10.66
CA PRO A 102 -32.17 -3.55 -11.26
C PRO A 102 -32.56 -3.63 -12.74
N LYS A 103 -33.53 -2.81 -13.19
CA LYS A 103 -34.01 -2.79 -14.58
C LYS A 103 -33.04 -2.11 -15.56
N THR A 104 -32.23 -1.17 -15.08
CA THR A 104 -31.25 -0.43 -15.90
C THR A 104 -29.82 -0.97 -15.75
N LYS A 105 -29.63 -1.97 -14.88
CA LYS A 105 -28.36 -2.63 -14.63
C LYS A 105 -27.97 -3.55 -15.78
N ILE A 106 -26.87 -3.24 -16.46
CA ILE A 106 -26.30 -4.11 -17.50
C ILE A 106 -25.77 -5.37 -16.81
N ARG A 107 -26.33 -6.53 -17.15
CA ARG A 107 -25.84 -7.81 -16.66
C ARG A 107 -24.70 -8.28 -17.57
N ILE A 108 -23.49 -8.38 -17.03
CA ILE A 108 -22.42 -9.14 -17.69
C ILE A 108 -22.87 -10.60 -17.71
N GLN A 109 -23.25 -11.11 -18.87
CA GLN A 109 -23.43 -12.55 -19.03
C GLN A 109 -22.05 -13.19 -18.83
N LYS A 110 -21.87 -13.92 -17.72
CA LYS A 110 -20.70 -14.78 -17.55
C LYS A 110 -20.65 -15.72 -18.76
N GLY A 111 -19.47 -15.85 -19.35
CA GLY A 111 -19.25 -16.40 -20.69
C GLY A 111 -20.12 -17.60 -21.05
N SER A 112 -20.74 -17.50 -22.23
CA SER A 112 -21.19 -18.68 -22.97
C SER A 112 -19.95 -19.42 -23.47
N TYR A 113 -19.38 -20.28 -22.61
CA TYR A 113 -18.69 -21.48 -23.07
C TYR A 113 -19.68 -22.63 -22.94
N ARG A 114 -20.76 -22.61 -23.72
CA ARG A 114 -21.56 -23.81 -23.95
C ARG A 114 -21.13 -24.37 -25.30
N ASN A 115 -20.32 -25.42 -25.20
CA ASN A 115 -19.84 -26.25 -26.28
C ASN A 115 -20.94 -26.50 -27.32
N GLN A 116 -20.59 -26.31 -28.60
CA GLN A 116 -21.29 -26.94 -29.70
C GLN A 116 -21.06 -28.46 -29.58
N ALA A 117 -21.91 -29.15 -28.82
CA ALA A 117 -22.02 -30.60 -28.83
C ALA A 117 -23.31 -31.00 -28.11
N ALA A 118 -24.43 -31.01 -28.83
CA ALA A 118 -25.51 -32.00 -28.66
C ALA A 118 -26.63 -31.78 -29.68
N SER A 119 -27.00 -32.88 -30.34
CA SER A 119 -28.22 -33.14 -31.11
C SER A 119 -28.26 -32.69 -32.58
N ILE A 120 -27.57 -33.48 -33.41
CA ILE A 120 -28.23 -34.13 -34.54
C ILE A 120 -29.04 -35.28 -33.94
N LEU A 121 -30.37 -35.15 -33.91
CA LEU A 121 -31.37 -36.19 -34.16
C LEU A 121 -32.64 -35.48 -34.64
#